data_AF-A0A2Z6RAR8-F1
#
_entry.id   AF-A0A2Z6RAR8-F1
#
_cell.length_a   1.000
_cell.length_b   1.000
_cell.length_c   1.000
_cell.angle_alpha   90.00
_cell.angle_beta   90.00
_cell.angle_gamma   90.00
#
_symmetry.space_group_name_H-M   'P 1'
#
loop_
_entity.id
_entity.type
_entity.pdbx_description
1 polymer ?
#
loop_
_entity_poly.entity_id
_entity_poly.type
_entity_poly.pdbx_seq_one_letter_code
_entity_poly.pdbx_strand_id
1 'polypeptide(L)' 'MNTKFAITIFILLAYIVTITQAIGIKNGGGYLTEFQEKHSRLMGDLRNTIDELDHRMEVFKKRVKHYHDVQAQF' A
#
# COMPACT_ATOMS: atom_id res chain seq x y z
N MET A 1 1.97 -3.44 11.98
CA MET A 1 2.49 -2.26 11.29
C MET A 1 1.63 -1.06 11.67
N ASN A 2 2.23 0.11 11.91
CA ASN A 2 1.56 1.25 12.53
C ASN A 2 0.41 1.78 11.66
N THR A 3 -0.81 1.87 12.20
CA THR A 3 -2.00 2.47 11.56
C THR A 3 -1.71 3.82 10.90
N LYS A 4 -0.76 4.56 11.47
CA LYS A 4 -0.25 5.84 10.95
C LYS A 4 0.38 5.72 9.55
N PHE A 5 1.10 4.64 9.26
CA PHE A 5 1.73 4.42 7.95
C PHE A 5 0.68 4.13 6.87
N ALA A 6 -0.31 3.30 7.19
CA ALA A 6 -1.44 3.04 6.29
C ALA A 6 -2.24 4.33 6.01
N ILE A 7 -2.53 5.12 7.04
CA ILE A 7 -3.23 6.41 6.90
C ILE A 7 -2.45 7.37 5.99
N THR A 8 -1.12 7.49 6.17
CA THR A 8 -0.28 8.35 5.33
C THR A 8 -0.31 7.90 3.87
N ILE A 9 -0.25 6.60 3.60
CA ILE A 9 -0.40 6.06 2.25
C ILE A 9 -1.79 6.42 1.68
N PHE A 10 -2.87 6.21 2.43
CA PHE A 10 -4.22 6.58 1.99
C PHE A 10 -4.38 8.07 1.68
N ILE A 11 -3.78 8.97 2.47
CA ILE A 11 -3.84 10.41 2.24
C ILE A 11 -3.09 10.79 0.95
N LEU A 12 -1.90 10.23 0.74
CA LEU A 12 -1.12 10.46 -0.48
C LEU A 12 -1.86 10.00 -1.74
N LEU A 13 -2.53 8.85 -1.63
CA LEU A 13 -3.32 8.29 -2.72
C LEU A 13 -4.56 9.13 -3.01
N ALA A 14 -5.29 9.58 -1.99
CA ALA A 14 -6.42 10.50 -2.14
C ALA A 14 -6.00 11.82 -2.78
N TYR A 15 -4.80 12.32 -2.48
CA TYR A 15 -4.26 13.53 -3.07
C TYR A 15 -4.00 13.37 -4.58
N ILE A 16 -3.40 12.24 -4.99
CA ILE A 16 -3.17 11.92 -6.40
C ILE A 16 -4.50 11.83 -7.16
N VAL A 17 -5.53 11.16 -6.60
CA VAL A 17 -6.88 11.10 -7.21
C VAL A 17 -7.43 12.50 -7.45
N THR A 18 -7.35 13.37 -6.45
CA THR A 18 -7.96 14.71 -6.49
C THR A 18 -7.31 15.58 -7.57
N ILE A 19 -5.98 15.53 -7.67
CA ILE A 19 -5.24 16.26 -8.71
C ILE A 19 -5.61 15.74 -10.09
N THR A 20 -5.68 14.42 -10.27
CA THR A 20 -5.96 13.89 -11.59
C THR A 20 -7.42 14.06 -12.00
N GLN A 21 -8.36 14.08 -11.05
CA GLN A 21 -9.73 14.49 -11.33
C GLN A 21 -9.81 15.95 -11.77
N ALA A 22 -9.09 16.85 -11.11
CA ALA A 22 -9.02 18.26 -11.48
C ALA A 22 -8.43 18.46 -12.90
N ILE A 23 -7.43 17.66 -13.29
CA ILE A 23 -6.85 17.69 -14.65
C ILE A 23 -7.81 17.08 -15.68
N GLY A 24 -8.49 15.98 -15.34
CA GLY A 24 -9.42 15.29 -16.25
C GLY A 24 -10.70 16.06 -16.55
N ILE A 25 -11.22 16.84 -15.60
CA ILE A 25 -12.33 17.78 -15.84
C ILE A 25 -11.91 18.87 -16.84
N LYS A 26 -10.64 19.30 -16.79
CA LYS A 26 -10.11 20.37 -17.66
C LYS A 26 -9.84 19.91 -19.11
N ASN A 27 -9.58 18.61 -19.32
CA ASN A 27 -9.21 18.02 -20.62
C ASN A 27 -10.32 17.16 -21.28
N GLY A 28 -11.56 17.21 -20.77
CA GLY A 28 -12.71 16.55 -21.37
C GLY A 28 -12.82 15.06 -21.03
N GLY A 29 -13.47 14.75 -19.90
CA GLY A 29 -14.22 13.51 -19.63
C GLY A 29 -13.50 12.16 -19.74
N GLY A 30 -13.03 11.77 -20.93
CA GLY A 30 -12.42 10.47 -21.20
C GLY A 30 -11.13 10.20 -20.43
N TYR A 31 -10.36 11.25 -20.11
CA TYR A 31 -9.16 11.12 -19.28
C TYR A 31 -9.47 10.68 -17.84
N LEU A 32 -10.66 11.02 -17.31
CA LEU A 32 -11.08 10.58 -15.98
C LEU A 32 -11.29 9.06 -15.92
N THR A 33 -11.86 8.47 -16.97
CA THR A 33 -12.16 7.04 -17.02
C THR A 33 -10.88 6.21 -17.12
N GLU A 34 -9.99 6.56 -18.06
CA GLU A 34 -8.68 5.88 -18.17
C GLU A 34 -7.85 6.05 -16.89
N PHE A 35 -7.92 7.22 -16.26
CA PHE A 35 -7.24 7.45 -15.00
C PHE A 35 -7.84 6.61 -13.87
N GLN A 36 -9.17 6.56 -13.73
CA GLN A 36 -9.84 5.76 -12.70
C GLN A 36 -9.49 4.27 -12.83
N GLU A 37 -9.44 3.73 -14.05
CA GLU A 37 -9.01 2.35 -14.30
C GLU A 37 -7.55 2.12 -13.90
N LYS A 38 -6.64 2.98 -14.34
CA LYS A 38 -5.20 2.89 -13.98
C LYS A 38 -5.00 3.02 -12.47
N HIS A 39 -5.73 3.93 -11.84
CA HIS A 39 -5.69 4.15 -10.41
C HIS A 39 -6.21 2.94 -9.64
N SER A 40 -7.32 2.33 -10.08
CA SER A 40 -7.86 1.10 -9.47
C SER A 40 -6.86 -0.05 -9.54
N ARG A 41 -6.19 -0.24 -10.69
CA ARG A 41 -5.13 -1.25 -10.84
C ARG A 41 -3.94 -0.97 -9.91
N LEU A 42 -3.45 0.27 -9.88
CA LEU A 42 -2.36 0.68 -8.99
C LEU A 42 -2.68 0.43 -7.51
N MET A 43 -3.92 0.67 -7.09
CA MET A 43 -4.36 0.35 -5.73
C MET A 43 -4.37 -1.14 -5.45
N GLY A 44 -4.80 -1.96 -6.40
CA GLY A 44 -4.75 -3.42 -6.30
C GLY A 44 -3.32 -3.90 -6.10
N ASP A 45 -2.40 -3.42 -6.93
CA ASP A 45 -0.98 -3.80 -6.87
C ASP A 45 -0.33 -3.34 -5.56
N LEU A 46 -0.65 -2.14 -5.10
CA LEU A 46 -0.16 -1.62 -3.83
C LEU A 46 -0.67 -2.45 -2.66
N ARG A 47 -1.95 -2.82 -2.67
CA ARG A 47 -2.54 -3.68 -1.63
C ARG A 47 -1.86 -5.04 -1.58
N ASN A 48 -1.68 -5.69 -2.73
CA ASN A 48 -0.98 -6.98 -2.82
C ASN A 48 0.45 -6.89 -2.28
N THR A 49 1.15 -5.79 -2.58
CA THR A 49 2.50 -5.53 -2.08
C THR A 49 2.54 -5.37 -0.56
N ILE A 50 1.56 -4.66 0.00
CA ILE A 50 1.42 -4.48 1.46
C ILE A 50 1.14 -5.83 2.12
N ASP A 51 0.22 -6.62 1.57
CA ASP A 51 -0.12 -7.95 2.10
C ASP A 51 1.11 -8.89 2.08
N GLU A 52 1.91 -8.84 1.02
CA GLU A 52 3.17 -9.59 0.94
C GLU A 52 4.20 -9.12 1.99
N LEU A 53 4.34 -7.81 2.19
CA LEU A 53 5.23 -7.25 3.21
C LEU A 53 4.80 -7.65 4.61
N ASP A 54 3.49 -7.62 4.92
CA ASP A 54 2.95 -8.06 6.19
C ASP A 54 3.25 -9.57 6.41
N HIS A 55 3.04 -10.40 5.39
CA HIS A 55 3.37 -11.83 5.47
C HIS A 55 4.86 -12.08 5.73
N ARG A 56 5.75 -11.40 4.99
CA ARG A 56 7.20 -11.50 5.18
C ARG A 56 7.61 -11.05 6.58
N MET A 57 6.98 -9.99 7.11
CA MET A 57 7.22 -9.49 8.46
C MET A 57 6.79 -10.50 9.53
N GLU A 58 5.66 -11.20 9.35
CA GLU A 58 5.25 -12.27 10.26
C GLU A 58 6.25 -13.44 10.28
N VAL A 59 6.69 -13.89 9.11
CA VAL A 59 7.69 -14.97 9.00
C VAL A 59 9.01 -14.54 9.64
N PHE A 60 9.42 -13.30 9.44
CA PHE A 60 10.61 -12.74 10.08
C PHE A 60 10.49 -12.76 11.62
N LYS A 61 9.37 -12.27 12.17
CA LYS A 61 9.11 -12.31 13.62
C LYS A 61 9.16 -13.72 14.19
N LYS A 62 8.56 -14.69 13.51
CA LYS A 62 8.62 -16.11 13.92
C LYS A 62 10.06 -16.63 13.96
N ARG A 63 10.87 -16.30 12.95
CA ARG A 63 12.28 -16.67 12.91
C ARG A 63 13.09 -16.01 14.02
N VAL A 64 12.94 -14.70 14.22
CA VAL A 64 13.62 -13.98 15.30
C VAL A 64 13.26 -14.56 16.67
N LYS A 65 11.97 -14.85 16.91
CA LYS A 65 11.52 -15.50 18.14
C LYS A 65 12.20 -16.86 18.32
N HIS A 66 12.22 -17.69 17.29
CA HIS A 66 12.90 -18.99 17.35
C HIS A 66 14.38 -18.86 17.67
N TYR A 67 15.10 -17.93 17.06
CA TYR A 67 16.51 -17.67 17.39
C TYR A 67 16.68 -17.22 18.84
N HIS A 68 15.83 -16.33 19.33
CA HIS A 68 15.88 -15.86 20.72
C HIS A 68 15.59 -16.99 21.71
N ASP A 69 14.62 -17.86 21.43
CA ASP A 69 14.30 -19.02 22.26
C ASP A 69 15.45 -20.03 22.30
N VAL A 70 16.11 -20.27 21.15
CA VAL A 70 17.30 -21.14 21.07
C VAL A 70 18.49 -20.52 21.80
N GLN A 71 18.73 -19.21 21.65
CA GLN A 71 19.83 -18.52 22.32
C GLN A 71 19.64 -18.43 23.85
N ALA A 72 18.40 -18.45 24.33
CA ALA A 72 18.09 -18.48 25.77
C ALA A 72 18.21 -19.88 26.40
N GLN A 73 18.34 -20.94 25.58
CA GLN A 73 18.55 -22.32 26.03
C GLN A 73 20.03 -22.71 26.15
N PHE A 74 20.96 -21.87 25.70
CA PHE A 74 22.41 -22.02 25.82
C PHE A 74 23.00 -20.90 26.68
#